data_AF-A0A1F8QVN4-F1
#
_entry.id   AF-A0A1F8QVN4-F1
#
_cell.length_a   1.000
_cell.length_b   1.000
_cell.length_c   1.000
_cell.angle_alpha   90.00
_cell.angle_beta   90.00
_cell.angle_gamma   90.00
#
_symmetry.space_group_name_H-M   'P 1'
#
loop_
_entity.id
_entity.type
_entity.pdbx_description
1 polymer ?
#
loop_
_entity_poly.entity_id
_entity_poly.type
_entity_poly.pdbx_seq_one_letter_code
_entity_poly.pdbx_strand_id
1 'polypeptide(L)'
;MFKTRLSLIRGSILVIVFIIGALNVSATYAQDETTPPDSACATCHENLYLLHDTGKWYCSCKRRADCTVCHAGQADTYIEEQAHLGLIANPIQDNLAACQSCHGEDYEEYIERFALIAGVSSPPPPGPTYSPASLVMEGPVKPSGALVFIGKSYQAWQLIGLSLLVGLLLGVFVFGCRCWKQDQAEGRL
;
A
#
# COMPACT_ATOMS: atom_id res chain seq x y z
N MET A 1 54.32 6.73 23.00
CA MET A 1 53.40 5.66 23.44
C MET A 1 51.89 6.00 23.35
N PHE A 2 51.48 7.28 23.29
CA PHE A 2 50.05 7.66 23.21
C PHE A 2 49.39 7.41 21.83
N LYS A 3 50.13 7.66 20.73
CA LYS A 3 49.65 7.44 19.35
C LYS A 3 49.30 5.97 19.06
N THR A 4 50.06 5.03 19.59
CA THR A 4 49.83 3.58 19.42
C THR A 4 48.58 3.10 20.15
N ARG A 5 48.27 3.66 21.33
CA ARG A 5 47.04 3.33 22.06
C ARG A 5 45.78 3.92 21.40
N LEU A 6 45.87 5.14 20.86
CA LEU A 6 44.76 5.77 20.13
C LEU A 6 44.45 5.06 18.80
N SER A 7 45.48 4.53 18.12
CA SER A 7 45.33 3.74 16.89
C SER A 7 44.68 2.38 17.15
N LEU A 8 45.00 1.72 18.27
CA LEU A 8 44.38 0.46 18.69
C LEU A 8 42.90 0.65 19.03
N ILE A 9 42.55 1.73 19.75
CA ILE A 9 41.16 2.04 20.11
C ILE A 9 40.32 2.34 18.85
N ARG A 10 40.85 3.12 17.90
CA ARG A 10 40.17 3.39 16.61
C ARG A 10 39.96 2.12 15.79
N GLY A 11 40.94 1.22 15.76
CA GLY A 11 40.84 -0.06 15.08
C GLY A 11 39.75 -0.95 15.70
N SER A 12 39.72 -1.08 17.02
CA SER A 12 38.69 -1.86 17.72
C SER A 12 37.29 -1.29 17.52
N ILE A 13 37.11 0.04 17.51
CA ILE A 13 35.80 0.66 17.26
C ILE A 13 35.29 0.33 15.86
N LEU A 14 36.14 0.42 14.82
CA LEU A 14 35.75 0.09 13.45
C LEU A 14 35.34 -1.37 13.29
N VAL A 15 36.06 -2.29 13.94
CA VAL A 15 35.73 -3.72 13.91
C VAL A 15 34.40 -4.00 14.63
N ILE A 16 34.15 -3.36 15.77
CA ILE A 16 32.90 -3.52 16.51
C ILE A 16 31.71 -2.96 15.71
N VAL A 17 31.87 -1.79 15.07
CA VAL A 17 30.83 -1.21 14.21
C VAL A 17 30.51 -2.12 13.02
N PHE A 18 31.54 -2.74 12.41
CA PHE A 18 31.35 -3.66 11.30
C PHE A 18 30.63 -4.96 11.73
N ILE A 19 30.98 -5.51 12.88
CA ILE A 19 30.33 -6.71 13.44
C ILE A 19 28.86 -6.41 13.80
N ILE A 20 28.59 -5.26 14.42
CA ILE A 20 27.20 -4.85 14.74
C ILE A 20 26.40 -4.63 13.45
N GLY A 21 26.98 -4.03 12.42
CA GLY A 21 26.33 -3.87 11.11
C GLY A 21 25.99 -5.22 10.47
N ALA A 22 26.92 -6.19 10.54
CA ALA A 22 26.70 -7.53 10.00
C ALA A 22 25.63 -8.34 10.77
N LEU A 23 25.51 -8.14 12.08
CA LEU A 23 24.52 -8.83 12.91
C LEU A 23 23.08 -8.29 12.75
N ASN A 24 22.90 -7.15 12.06
CA ASN A 24 21.59 -6.56 11.78
C ASN A 24 21.08 -6.86 10.36
N VAL A 25 21.78 -7.70 9.59
CA VAL A 25 21.30 -8.15 8.28
C VAL A 25 20.19 -9.19 8.48
N SER A 26 18.98 -8.69 8.70
CA SER A 26 17.79 -9.53 8.62
C SER A 26 17.53 -9.82 7.15
N ALA A 27 17.45 -11.10 6.77
CA ALA A 27 17.00 -11.49 5.44
C ALA A 27 15.57 -10.96 5.25
N THR A 28 15.41 -9.93 4.42
CA THR A 28 14.09 -9.49 3.99
C THR A 28 13.61 -10.52 2.98
N TYR A 29 12.67 -11.37 3.41
CA TYR A 29 11.87 -12.13 2.48
C TYR A 29 10.91 -11.16 1.81
N ALA A 30 10.77 -11.21 0.49
CA ALA A 30 9.70 -10.53 -0.21
C ALA A 30 8.38 -10.94 0.48
N GLN A 31 7.70 -9.97 1.09
CA GLN A 31 6.35 -10.19 1.61
C GLN A 31 5.48 -10.58 0.42
N ASP A 32 4.62 -11.59 0.60
CA ASP A 32 3.52 -11.81 -0.34
C ASP A 32 2.72 -10.51 -0.44
N GLU A 33 2.40 -10.10 -1.67
CA GLU A 33 1.81 -8.79 -1.93
C GLU A 33 0.47 -8.69 -1.18
N THR A 34 0.42 -7.85 -0.15
CA THR A 34 -0.80 -7.67 0.63
C THR A 34 -1.86 -7.04 -0.26
N THR A 35 -3.02 -7.71 -0.37
CA THR A 35 -4.16 -7.27 -1.18
C THR A 35 -4.45 -5.79 -0.89
N PRO A 36 -4.62 -4.94 -1.93
CA PRO A 36 -5.08 -3.57 -1.74
C PRO A 36 -6.39 -3.57 -0.94
N PRO A 37 -6.67 -2.51 -0.16
CA PRO A 37 -7.94 -2.42 0.55
C PRO A 37 -9.10 -2.58 -0.44
N ASP A 38 -10.00 -3.49 -0.09
CA ASP A 38 -11.13 -3.92 -0.90
C ASP A 38 -12.07 -2.73 -1.20
N SER A 39 -12.40 -2.53 -2.48
CA SER A 39 -13.49 -1.62 -2.87
C SER A 39 -14.83 -2.12 -2.29
N ALA A 40 -15.83 -1.26 -2.14
CA ALA A 40 -17.17 -1.72 -1.69
C ALA A 40 -17.72 -2.85 -2.59
N CYS A 41 -17.31 -2.88 -3.86
CA CYS A 41 -17.64 -3.95 -4.81
C CYS A 41 -17.20 -5.33 -4.32
N ALA A 42 -16.02 -5.45 -3.74
CA ALA A 42 -15.49 -6.73 -3.27
C ALA A 42 -16.30 -7.30 -2.09
N THR A 43 -17.00 -6.47 -1.29
CA THR A 43 -17.87 -6.98 -0.21
C THR A 43 -18.99 -7.91 -0.73
N CYS A 44 -19.48 -7.66 -1.95
CA CYS A 44 -20.48 -8.51 -2.59
C CYS A 44 -19.87 -9.46 -3.63
N HIS A 45 -18.73 -9.09 -4.23
CA HIS A 45 -18.15 -9.79 -5.38
C HIS A 45 -16.84 -10.54 -5.10
N GLU A 46 -16.43 -10.69 -3.83
CA GLU A 46 -15.19 -11.38 -3.43
C GLU A 46 -15.06 -12.81 -3.98
N ASN A 47 -16.18 -13.47 -4.29
CA ASN A 47 -16.23 -14.86 -4.75
C ASN A 47 -17.02 -15.04 -6.07
N LEU A 48 -17.20 -13.96 -6.83
CA LEU A 48 -18.06 -13.95 -8.02
C LEU A 48 -17.30 -13.70 -9.33
N TYR A 49 -16.06 -13.23 -9.25
CA TYR A 49 -15.28 -12.93 -10.44
C TYR A 49 -14.18 -13.97 -10.63
N LEU A 50 -14.20 -14.59 -11.82
CA LEU A 50 -13.24 -15.61 -12.26
C LEU A 50 -11.77 -15.23 -12.00
N LEU A 51 -11.46 -13.94 -11.98
CA LEU A 51 -10.11 -13.41 -11.84
C LEU A 51 -9.74 -13.09 -10.38
N HIS A 52 -10.72 -12.72 -9.56
CA HIS A 52 -10.53 -12.46 -8.13
C HIS A 52 -10.28 -13.79 -7.39
N ASP A 53 -11.16 -14.76 -7.60
CA ASP A 53 -11.17 -16.04 -6.85
C ASP A 53 -10.02 -16.97 -7.24
N THR A 54 -9.54 -16.86 -8.48
CA THR A 54 -8.40 -17.67 -8.94
C THR A 54 -7.05 -17.11 -8.48
N GLY A 55 -7.05 -16.02 -7.70
CA GLY A 55 -5.83 -15.30 -7.31
C GLY A 55 -5.11 -14.69 -8.50
N LYS A 56 -5.80 -14.57 -9.63
CA LYS A 56 -5.21 -14.09 -10.87
C LYS A 56 -5.56 -12.63 -11.06
N TRP A 57 -4.76 -11.80 -10.41
CA TRP A 57 -4.86 -10.36 -10.39
C TRP A 57 -4.13 -9.72 -11.57
N TYR A 58 -4.42 -10.14 -12.80
CA TYR A 58 -3.58 -9.85 -13.99
C TYR A 58 -3.30 -8.36 -14.23
N CYS A 59 -4.21 -7.48 -13.76
CA CYS A 59 -4.01 -6.04 -13.80
C CYS A 59 -3.43 -5.50 -12.48
N SER A 60 -3.72 -6.12 -11.32
CA SER A 60 -3.40 -5.57 -10.00
C SER A 60 -1.93 -5.75 -9.57
N CYS A 61 -1.16 -6.67 -10.15
CA CYS A 61 0.25 -6.90 -9.78
C CYS A 61 1.24 -5.84 -10.30
N LYS A 62 0.88 -5.04 -11.33
CA LYS A 62 1.74 -3.96 -11.86
C LYS A 62 1.14 -2.56 -11.72
N ARG A 63 -0.19 -2.46 -11.66
CA ARG A 63 -0.92 -1.22 -11.38
C ARG A 63 -2.10 -1.60 -10.49
N ARG A 64 -2.14 -1.13 -9.24
CA ARG A 64 -3.27 -1.37 -8.32
C ARG A 64 -4.54 -0.70 -8.87
N ALA A 65 -5.17 -1.31 -9.87
CA ALA A 65 -6.43 -0.90 -10.45
C ALA A 65 -7.56 -1.51 -9.62
N ASP A 66 -8.51 -0.68 -9.22
CA ASP A 66 -9.76 -1.12 -8.61
C ASP A 66 -10.72 -1.69 -9.67
N CYS A 67 -11.83 -2.26 -9.21
CA CYS A 67 -12.86 -2.80 -10.10
C CYS A 67 -13.37 -1.72 -11.08
N THR A 68 -13.47 -0.48 -10.62
CA THR A 68 -14.11 0.63 -11.33
C THR A 68 -13.21 1.25 -12.41
N VAL A 69 -11.89 1.08 -12.36
CA VAL A 69 -10.99 1.46 -13.47
C VAL A 69 -11.41 0.80 -14.78
N CYS A 70 -11.83 -0.47 -14.74
CA CYS A 70 -12.31 -1.18 -15.93
C CYS A 70 -13.83 -1.11 -16.05
N HIS A 71 -14.53 -1.43 -14.96
CA HIS A 71 -15.97 -1.62 -14.96
C HIS A 71 -16.78 -0.35 -14.66
N ALA A 72 -16.14 0.80 -14.42
CA ALA A 72 -16.82 2.00 -13.94
C ALA A 72 -17.67 1.71 -12.68
N GLY A 73 -18.76 2.44 -12.45
CA GLY A 73 -19.55 2.33 -11.23
C GLY A 73 -19.00 3.15 -10.05
N GLN A 74 -19.61 2.99 -8.88
CA GLN A 74 -19.28 3.73 -7.66
C GLN A 74 -18.68 2.80 -6.61
N ALA A 75 -17.40 3.02 -6.28
CA ALA A 75 -16.64 2.19 -5.34
C ALA A 75 -16.84 2.57 -3.87
N ASP A 76 -17.54 3.68 -3.59
CA ASP A 76 -17.68 4.32 -2.28
C ASP A 76 -19.02 4.04 -1.59
N THR A 77 -19.86 3.19 -2.18
CA THR A 77 -21.17 2.83 -1.64
C THR A 77 -21.38 1.31 -1.63
N TYR A 78 -22.05 0.84 -0.58
CA TYR A 78 -22.44 -0.57 -0.41
C TYR A 78 -23.89 -0.83 -0.85
N ILE A 79 -24.59 0.21 -1.32
CA ILE A 79 -25.94 0.08 -1.86
C ILE A 79 -25.81 -0.37 -3.32
N GLU A 80 -26.29 -1.57 -3.62
CA GLU A 80 -26.12 -2.23 -4.92
C GLU A 80 -26.53 -1.32 -6.08
N GLU A 81 -27.71 -0.71 -6.01
CA GLU A 81 -28.22 0.13 -7.09
C GLU A 81 -27.32 1.34 -7.34
N GLN A 82 -26.77 1.94 -6.27
CA GLN A 82 -25.88 3.09 -6.38
C GLN A 82 -24.50 2.67 -6.89
N ALA A 83 -23.96 1.56 -6.37
CA ALA A 83 -22.67 1.01 -6.79
C ALA A 83 -22.67 0.66 -8.29
N HIS A 84 -23.80 0.18 -8.80
CA HIS A 84 -23.97 -0.18 -10.20
C HIS A 84 -24.32 0.99 -11.14
N LEU A 85 -24.51 2.21 -10.63
CA LEU A 85 -24.78 3.36 -11.50
C LEU A 85 -23.61 3.62 -12.43
N GLY A 86 -23.85 3.50 -13.74
CA GLY A 86 -22.83 3.68 -14.77
C GLY A 86 -21.84 2.52 -14.88
N LEU A 87 -22.13 1.36 -14.27
CA LEU A 87 -21.31 0.16 -14.40
C LEU A 87 -21.32 -0.38 -15.84
N ILE A 88 -20.16 -0.78 -16.30
CA ILE A 88 -19.91 -1.40 -17.60
C ILE A 88 -19.59 -2.87 -17.37
N ALA A 89 -20.51 -3.74 -17.81
CA ALA A 89 -20.39 -5.18 -17.60
C ALA A 89 -19.24 -5.80 -18.40
N ASN A 90 -18.99 -5.30 -19.63
CA ASN A 90 -17.94 -5.83 -20.50
C ASN A 90 -16.96 -4.74 -20.99
N PRO A 91 -15.94 -4.39 -20.19
CA PRO A 91 -14.99 -3.34 -20.54
C PRO A 91 -14.20 -3.61 -21.83
N ILE A 92 -13.98 -4.88 -22.20
CA ILE A 92 -13.28 -5.26 -23.44
C ILE A 92 -14.05 -4.80 -24.68
N GLN A 93 -15.38 -4.76 -24.63
CA GLN A 93 -16.22 -4.35 -25.75
C GLN A 93 -16.72 -2.91 -25.60
N ASP A 94 -17.08 -2.54 -24.37
CA ASP A 94 -17.87 -1.34 -24.10
C ASP A 94 -17.04 -0.19 -23.48
N ASN A 95 -15.77 -0.43 -23.13
CA ASN A 95 -14.89 0.57 -22.51
C ASN A 95 -13.42 0.42 -22.92
N LEU A 96 -13.15 0.44 -24.24
CA LEU A 96 -11.79 0.39 -24.76
C LEU A 96 -10.89 1.51 -24.21
N ALA A 97 -11.49 2.65 -23.86
CA ALA A 97 -10.79 3.77 -23.24
C ALA A 97 -10.12 3.40 -21.89
N ALA A 98 -10.70 2.47 -21.12
CA ALA A 98 -10.07 1.99 -19.88
C ALA A 98 -8.76 1.23 -20.17
N CYS A 99 -8.75 0.38 -21.20
CA CYS A 99 -7.53 -0.29 -21.65
C CYS A 99 -6.51 0.74 -22.17
N GLN A 100 -6.98 1.71 -22.97
CA GLN A 100 -6.16 2.77 -23.55
C GLN A 100 -5.54 3.71 -22.52
N SER A 101 -6.20 3.90 -21.37
CA SER A 101 -5.67 4.69 -20.25
C SER A 101 -4.38 4.10 -19.66
N CYS A 102 -4.13 2.81 -19.93
CA CYS A 102 -2.95 2.12 -19.49
C CYS A 102 -1.94 1.85 -20.61
N HIS A 103 -2.45 1.54 -21.80
CA HIS A 103 -1.72 1.06 -22.96
C HIS A 103 -2.19 1.84 -24.19
N GLY A 104 -1.36 2.71 -24.77
CA GLY A 104 -1.83 3.59 -25.85
C GLY A 104 -2.05 2.84 -27.16
N GLU A 105 -0.96 2.43 -27.78
CA GLU A 105 -0.96 1.79 -29.11
C GLU A 105 -0.99 0.26 -29.04
N ASP A 106 -0.62 -0.31 -27.90
CA ASP A 106 -0.45 -1.75 -27.67
C ASP A 106 -1.66 -2.40 -26.96
N TYR A 107 -2.73 -1.66 -26.69
CA TYR A 107 -3.85 -2.16 -25.87
C TYR A 107 -4.50 -3.43 -26.42
N GLU A 108 -4.54 -3.61 -27.74
CA GLU A 108 -5.14 -4.78 -28.39
C GLU A 108 -4.37 -6.07 -28.07
N GLU A 109 -3.03 -6.03 -28.12
CA GLU A 109 -2.18 -7.17 -27.73
C GLU A 109 -2.39 -7.55 -26.26
N TYR A 110 -2.56 -6.54 -25.39
CA TYR A 110 -2.84 -6.77 -23.98
C TYR A 110 -4.24 -7.34 -23.74
N ILE A 111 -5.25 -6.92 -24.51
CA ILE A 111 -6.61 -7.50 -24.47
C ILE A 111 -6.58 -8.96 -24.91
N GLU A 112 -5.90 -9.28 -26.01
CA GLU A 112 -5.78 -10.66 -26.51
C GLU A 112 -5.09 -11.56 -25.46
N ARG A 113 -3.98 -11.08 -24.90
CA ARG A 113 -3.25 -11.79 -23.86
C ARG A 113 -4.09 -11.95 -22.60
N PHE A 114 -4.83 -10.91 -22.20
CA PHE A 114 -5.75 -10.98 -21.08
C PHE A 114 -6.82 -12.04 -21.32
N ALA A 115 -7.51 -12.01 -22.47
CA ALA A 115 -8.57 -12.96 -22.81
C ALA A 115 -8.07 -14.42 -22.77
N LEU A 116 -6.85 -14.66 -23.25
CA LEU A 116 -6.21 -15.98 -23.24
C LEU A 116 -5.89 -16.48 -21.82
N ILE A 117 -5.32 -15.62 -20.97
CA ILE A 117 -4.93 -16.02 -19.60
C ILE A 117 -6.15 -16.10 -18.67
N ALA A 118 -7.09 -15.16 -18.83
CA ALA A 118 -8.34 -15.06 -18.08
C ALA A 118 -9.38 -16.11 -18.51
N GLY A 119 -9.25 -16.70 -19.70
CA GLY A 119 -10.21 -17.67 -20.23
C GLY A 119 -11.56 -17.05 -20.59
N VAL A 120 -11.60 -15.74 -20.85
CA VAL A 120 -12.83 -14.99 -21.20
C VAL A 120 -12.93 -14.84 -22.72
N SER A 121 -13.28 -15.94 -23.40
CA SER A 121 -13.38 -15.98 -24.87
C SER A 121 -14.74 -15.55 -25.42
N SER A 122 -15.72 -15.23 -24.57
CA SER A 122 -17.02 -14.66 -24.94
C SER A 122 -17.69 -13.99 -23.72
N PRO A 123 -18.53 -12.96 -23.92
CA PRO A 123 -19.22 -12.31 -22.81
C PRO A 123 -20.10 -13.33 -22.07
N PRO A 124 -20.10 -13.34 -20.73
CA PRO A 124 -21.17 -14.01 -19.99
C PRO A 124 -22.51 -13.37 -20.39
N PRO A 125 -23.62 -14.14 -20.39
CA PRO A 125 -24.94 -13.58 -20.67
C PRO A 125 -25.19 -12.40 -19.72
N PRO A 126 -25.77 -11.29 -20.21
CA PRO A 126 -26.04 -10.15 -19.36
C PRO A 126 -26.85 -10.63 -18.15
N GLY A 127 -26.30 -10.45 -16.95
CA GLY A 127 -27.09 -10.37 -15.74
C GLY A 127 -28.15 -9.26 -15.92
N PRO A 128 -29.25 -9.27 -15.14
CA PRO A 128 -30.40 -8.41 -15.37
C PRO A 128 -29.95 -6.97 -15.62
N THR A 129 -30.21 -6.50 -16.85
CA THR A 129 -29.90 -5.14 -17.28
C THR A 129 -30.79 -4.20 -16.46
N TYR A 130 -30.24 -3.60 -15.41
CA TYR A 130 -30.94 -2.53 -14.72
C TYR A 130 -30.87 -1.29 -15.61
N SER A 131 -32.03 -0.94 -16.16
CA SER A 131 -32.25 0.29 -16.90
C SER A 131 -31.77 1.47 -16.04
N PRO A 132 -30.95 2.39 -16.58
CA PRO A 132 -30.57 3.58 -15.83
C PRO A 132 -31.86 4.35 -15.50
N ALA A 133 -32.14 4.50 -14.21
CA ALA A 133 -33.12 5.46 -13.75
C ALA A 133 -32.66 6.84 -14.23
N SER A 134 -33.53 7.50 -14.98
CA SER A 134 -33.36 8.85 -15.50
C SER A 134 -32.76 9.80 -14.46
N LEU A 135 -31.76 10.58 -14.89
CA LEU A 135 -31.12 11.69 -14.20
C LEU A 135 -32.11 12.49 -13.33
N VAL A 136 -32.10 12.24 -12.02
CA VAL A 136 -32.58 13.21 -11.05
C VAL A 136 -31.36 13.95 -10.54
N MET A 137 -31.15 15.15 -11.08
CA MET A 137 -30.28 16.14 -10.46
C MET A 137 -30.96 16.61 -9.17
N GLU A 138 -30.46 16.15 -8.03
CA GLU A 138 -30.77 16.74 -6.73
C GLU A 138 -29.49 17.28 -6.07
N GLY A 139 -29.35 18.61 -6.16
CA GLY A 139 -28.82 19.48 -5.10
C GLY A 139 -27.31 19.50 -4.82
N PRO A 140 -26.75 20.65 -4.42
CA PRO A 140 -25.36 20.75 -4.01
C PRO A 140 -25.17 20.07 -2.66
N VAL A 141 -24.48 18.92 -2.64
CA VAL A 141 -24.05 18.26 -1.41
C VAL A 141 -22.96 19.12 -0.74
N LYS A 142 -23.30 19.59 0.46
CA LYS A 142 -22.46 20.34 1.40
C LYS A 142 -21.17 19.54 1.71
N PRO A 143 -19.97 20.13 1.66
CA PRO A 143 -18.75 19.42 2.04
C PRO A 143 -18.78 19.17 3.55
N SER A 144 -19.03 17.93 3.96
CA SER A 144 -18.76 17.46 5.31
C SER A 144 -17.25 17.33 5.47
N GLY A 145 -16.60 18.46 5.77
CA GLY A 145 -15.23 18.50 6.25
C GLY A 145 -15.17 17.94 7.67
N ALA A 146 -15.22 16.62 7.81
CA ALA A 146 -14.82 15.93 9.02
C ALA A 146 -13.38 15.46 8.82
N LEU A 147 -12.43 16.08 9.54
CA LEU A 147 -11.09 15.54 9.71
C LEU A 147 -11.21 14.17 10.38
N VAL A 148 -11.17 13.10 9.58
CA VAL A 148 -11.05 11.74 10.07
C VAL A 148 -9.63 11.57 10.59
N PHE A 149 -9.44 11.77 11.90
CA PHE A 149 -8.28 11.23 12.59
C PHE A 149 -8.42 9.72 12.57
N ILE A 150 -7.78 9.07 11.61
CA ILE A 150 -7.57 7.63 11.60
C ILE A 150 -6.67 7.32 12.79
N GLY A 151 -7.29 7.06 13.94
CA GLY A 151 -6.61 6.56 15.12
C GLY A 151 -6.08 5.17 14.81
N LYS A 152 -4.82 5.07 14.38
CA LYS A 152 -4.11 3.80 14.35
C LYS A 152 -4.10 3.26 15.79
N SER A 153 -4.82 2.18 16.03
CA SER A 153 -4.79 1.47 17.30
C SER A 153 -3.44 0.78 17.44
N TYR A 154 -2.55 1.34 18.25
CA TYR A 154 -1.27 0.72 18.56
C TYR A 154 -1.49 -0.49 19.47
N GLN A 155 -0.97 -1.65 19.08
CA GLN A 155 -0.99 -2.83 19.92
C GLN A 155 -0.05 -2.64 21.13
N ALA A 156 -0.38 -3.24 22.28
CA ALA A 156 0.35 -3.02 23.54
C ALA A 156 1.88 -3.27 23.44
N TRP A 157 2.31 -4.24 22.64
CA TRP A 157 3.73 -4.54 22.43
C TRP A 157 4.46 -3.43 21.65
N GLN A 158 3.78 -2.73 20.74
CA GLN A 158 4.36 -1.60 19.99
C GLN A 158 4.60 -0.41 20.91
N LEU A 159 3.73 -0.17 21.88
CA LEU A 159 3.92 0.86 22.90
C LEU A 159 5.09 0.55 23.83
N ILE A 160 5.25 -0.72 24.23
CA ILE A 160 6.40 -1.15 25.03
C ILE A 160 7.70 -0.96 24.24
N GLY A 161 7.72 -1.38 22.96
CA GLY A 161 8.88 -1.20 22.08
C GLY A 161 9.26 0.27 21.89
N LEU A 162 8.28 1.14 21.64
CA LEU A 162 8.49 2.59 21.52
C LEU A 162 9.01 3.20 22.83
N SER A 163 8.45 2.78 23.96
CA SER A 163 8.88 3.27 25.29
C SER A 163 10.34 2.91 25.58
N LEU A 164 10.74 1.66 25.30
CA LEU A 164 12.14 1.22 25.47
C LEU A 164 13.09 1.97 24.54
N LEU A 165 12.70 2.20 23.28
CA LEU A 165 13.51 2.95 22.32
C LEU A 165 13.72 4.40 22.77
N VAL A 166 12.66 5.07 23.20
CA VAL A 166 12.73 6.45 23.71
C VAL A 166 13.59 6.51 24.97
N GLY A 167 13.44 5.56 25.90
CA GLY A 167 14.26 5.46 27.09
C GLY A 167 15.75 5.29 26.78
N LEU A 168 16.09 4.46 25.79
CA LEU A 168 17.47 4.24 25.36
C LEU A 168 18.07 5.49 24.73
N LEU A 169 17.32 6.18 23.86
CA LEU A 169 17.77 7.43 23.24
C LEU A 169 18.00 8.53 24.27
N LEU A 170 17.10 8.68 25.25
CA LEU A 170 17.27 9.61 26.35
C LEU A 170 18.49 9.27 27.21
N GLY A 171 18.75 7.98 27.46
CA GLY A 171 19.93 7.52 28.18
C GLY A 171 21.24 7.92 27.49
N VAL A 172 21.33 7.71 26.17
CA VAL A 172 22.50 8.11 25.37
C VAL A 172 22.68 9.63 25.39
N PHE A 173 21.59 10.39 25.24
CA PHE A 173 21.64 11.85 25.26
C PHE A 173 22.14 12.38 26.61
N VAL A 174 21.58 11.88 27.72
CA VAL A 174 22.00 12.27 29.08
C VAL A 174 23.46 11.92 29.32
N PHE A 175 23.89 10.72 28.92
CA PHE A 175 25.29 10.30 29.04
C PHE A 175 26.22 11.21 28.23
N GLY A 176 25.87 11.52 26.98
CA GLY A 176 26.60 12.46 26.13
C GLY A 176 26.72 13.85 26.75
N CYS A 177 25.63 14.41 27.29
CA CYS A 177 25.65 15.69 27.99
C CYS A 177 26.55 15.66 29.24
N ARG A 178 26.57 14.54 29.97
CA ARG A 178 27.44 14.39 31.15
C ARG A 178 28.91 14.32 30.76
N CYS A 179 29.25 13.54 29.72
CA CYS A 179 30.61 13.49 29.19
C CYS A 179 31.07 14.87 28.69
N TRP A 180 30.22 15.56 27.93
CA TRP A 180 30.52 16.91 27.44
C TRP A 180 30.79 17.91 28.57
N LYS A 181 29.98 17.86 29.63
CA LYS A 181 30.16 18.72 30.81
C LYS A 181 31.46 18.39 31.57
N GLN A 182 31.86 17.12 31.61
CA GLN A 182 33.12 16.71 32.22
C GLN A 182 34.33 17.15 31.38
N ASP A 183 34.27 17.05 30.05
CA ASP A 183 35.32 17.53 29.16
C ASP A 183 35.54 19.05 29.27
N GLN A 184 34.46 19.83 29.42
CA GLN A 184 34.50 21.27 29.72
C GLN A 184 35.19 21.56 31.07
N ALA A 185 34.87 20.79 32.12
CA ALA A 185 35.46 20.97 33.44
C ALA A 185 36.97 20.64 33.48
N GLU A 186 37.42 19.74 32.62
CA GLU A 186 38.82 19.31 32.51
C GLU A 186 39.63 20.13 31.49
N GLY A 187 39.01 21.13 30.84
CA GLY A 187 39.68 22.02 29.88
C GLY A 187 40.15 21.31 28.61
N ARG A 188 39.49 20.20 28.22
CA ARG A 188 39.83 19.42 27.01
C ARG A 188 39.14 19.92 25.74
N LEU A 189 38.26 20.92 25.86
CA LEU A 189 37.51 21.58 24.79
C LEU A 189 37.83 23.08 24.74
#